data_AF-A0A156UKV0-F1
#
_entry.id   AF-A0A156UKV0-F1
#
_cell.length_a   1.000
_cell.length_b   1.000
_cell.length_c   1.000
_cell.angle_alpha   90.00
_cell.angle_beta   90.00
_cell.angle_gamma   90.00
#
_symmetry.space_group_name_H-M   'P 1'
#
loop_
_entity.id
_entity.type
_entity.pdbx_description
1 polymer ?
#
loop_
_entity_poly.entity_id
_entity_poly.type
_entity_poly.pdbx_seq_one_letter_code
_entity_poly.pdbx_strand_id
1 'polypeptide(L)'
;MKNYKLLSIILFCVLLAIAAKFLMLCPAINAIYQKNYYDPQWGRGECKSTVVLVEHTPITHQQKIELWNVSKHDLLKKWTPLTNNKCDDVLFVSNNTEQVIDSMGMKEWIGEEQICLEGKLGSGKCISRNERLFYVVRDKPLSNRDIKDTTNDETFYLHFVDN
;
A
#
# COMPACT_ATOMS: atom_id res chain seq x y z
N MET A 1 -38.41 -10.13 30.64
CA MET A 1 -37.40 -9.04 30.77
C MET A 1 -35.99 -9.48 31.21
N LYS A 2 -35.70 -10.77 31.48
CA LYS A 2 -34.34 -11.22 31.86
C LYS A 2 -33.45 -11.56 30.65
N ASN A 3 -34.04 -12.07 29.58
CA ASN A 3 -33.29 -12.62 28.44
C ASN A 3 -32.68 -11.56 27.53
N TYR A 4 -33.29 -10.36 27.40
CA TYR A 4 -32.74 -9.29 26.54
C TYR A 4 -31.44 -8.70 27.09
N LYS A 5 -31.29 -8.64 28.42
CA LYS A 5 -30.05 -8.17 29.06
C LYS A 5 -28.90 -9.14 28.81
N LEU A 6 -29.17 -10.45 28.91
CA LEU A 6 -28.18 -11.49 28.63
C LEU A 6 -27.78 -11.49 27.15
N LEU A 7 -28.75 -11.38 26.24
CA LEU A 7 -28.51 -11.27 24.79
C LEU A 7 -27.68 -10.03 24.45
N SER A 8 -27.97 -8.89 25.08
CA SER A 8 -27.21 -7.65 24.87
C SER A 8 -25.75 -7.77 25.35
N ILE A 9 -25.51 -8.44 26.48
CA ILE A 9 -24.15 -8.67 26.99
C ILE A 9 -23.39 -9.60 26.05
N ILE A 10 -24.01 -10.69 25.59
CA ILE A 10 -23.40 -11.62 24.63
C ILE A 10 -23.04 -10.90 23.33
N LEU A 11 -23.96 -10.10 22.78
CA LEU A 11 -23.72 -9.33 21.56
C LEU A 11 -22.56 -8.35 21.73
N PHE A 12 -22.48 -7.65 22.87
CA PHE A 12 -21.40 -6.74 23.17
C PHE A 12 -20.04 -7.46 23.30
N CYS A 13 -20.00 -8.61 23.97
CA CYS A 13 -18.79 -9.43 24.06
C CYS A 13 -18.32 -9.95 22.69
N VAL A 14 -19.25 -10.34 21.81
CA VAL A 14 -18.92 -10.74 20.43
C VAL A 14 -18.36 -9.58 19.63
N LEU A 15 -18.98 -8.39 19.71
CA LEU A 15 -18.46 -7.18 19.05
C LEU A 15 -17.07 -6.79 19.56
N LEU A 16 -16.83 -6.88 20.87
CA LEU A 16 -15.51 -6.66 21.48
C LEU A 16 -14.48 -7.67 20.98
N ALA A 17 -14.83 -8.95 20.89
CA ALA A 17 -13.94 -9.98 20.39
C ALA A 17 -13.57 -9.76 18.91
N ILE A 18 -14.53 -9.33 18.09
CA ILE A 18 -14.30 -8.96 16.68
C ILE A 18 -13.37 -7.74 16.61
N ALA A 19 -13.66 -6.68 17.35
CA ALA A 19 -12.84 -5.47 17.39
C ALA A 19 -11.41 -5.77 17.86
N ALA A 20 -11.25 -6.59 18.91
CA ALA A 20 -9.95 -7.01 19.41
C ALA A 20 -9.16 -7.81 18.36
N LYS A 21 -9.82 -8.71 17.62
CA LYS A 21 -9.17 -9.46 16.54
C LYS A 21 -8.66 -8.52 15.44
N PHE A 22 -9.46 -7.55 15.00
CA PHE A 22 -9.02 -6.56 14.01
C PHE A 22 -7.89 -5.68 14.51
N LEU A 23 -7.86 -5.35 15.81
CA LEU A 23 -6.77 -4.59 16.43
C LEU A 23 -5.48 -5.41 16.61
N MET A 24 -5.57 -6.73 16.73
CA MET A 24 -4.41 -7.62 16.90
C MET A 24 -3.74 -8.01 15.57
N LEU A 25 -4.40 -7.80 14.43
CA LEU A 25 -3.80 -8.10 13.13
C LEU A 25 -2.85 -6.97 12.73
N CYS A 26 -1.55 -7.20 12.91
CA CYS A 26 -0.54 -6.27 12.47
C CYS A 26 -0.47 -6.23 10.93
N PRO A 27 -0.47 -5.03 10.33
CA PRO A 27 -0.17 -4.86 8.91
C PRO A 27 1.15 -5.53 8.54
N ALA A 28 1.16 -6.29 7.45
CA ALA A 28 2.36 -7.00 7.01
C ALA A 28 2.48 -6.97 5.50
N ILE A 29 3.71 -7.00 4.98
CA ILE A 29 3.93 -7.11 3.55
C ILE A 29 3.60 -8.54 3.10
N ASN A 30 2.66 -8.67 2.17
CA ASN A 30 2.33 -9.92 1.49
C ASN A 30 3.33 -10.22 0.35
N ALA A 31 3.48 -9.25 -0.55
CA ALA A 31 4.25 -9.38 -1.78
C ALA A 31 4.73 -8.02 -2.26
N ILE A 32 5.79 -8.01 -3.07
CA ILE A 32 6.34 -6.81 -3.68
C ILE A 32 6.52 -7.08 -5.16
N TYR A 33 6.07 -6.14 -5.97
CA TYR A 33 6.20 -6.17 -7.42
C TYR A 33 6.89 -4.89 -7.86
N GLN A 34 7.86 -5.02 -8.76
CA GLN A 34 8.57 -3.87 -9.30
C GLN A 34 8.56 -3.92 -10.83
N LYS A 35 8.39 -2.76 -11.44
CA LYS A 35 8.52 -2.55 -12.88
C LYS A 35 9.41 -1.36 -13.14
N ASN A 36 10.34 -1.55 -14.07
CA ASN A 36 11.07 -0.44 -14.64
C ASN A 36 10.32 0.09 -15.86
N TYR A 37 10.31 1.40 -16.03
CA TYR A 37 9.73 2.06 -17.18
C TYR A 37 10.55 3.28 -17.58
N TYR A 38 10.41 3.68 -18.84
CA TYR A 38 11.02 4.89 -19.36
C TYR A 38 9.95 5.93 -19.61
N ASP A 39 10.12 7.11 -19.02
CA ASP A 39 9.24 8.25 -19.26
C ASP A 39 10.09 9.46 -19.74
N PRO A 40 9.94 9.87 -21.02
CA PRO A 40 10.66 11.00 -21.57
C PRO A 40 10.46 12.30 -20.80
N GLN A 41 9.34 12.48 -20.09
CA GLN A 41 9.06 13.68 -19.30
C GLN A 41 10.06 13.88 -18.16
N TRP A 42 10.62 12.79 -17.64
CA TRP A 42 11.60 12.81 -16.55
C TRP A 42 13.07 12.73 -17.03
N GLY A 43 13.27 12.74 -18.36
CA GLY A 43 14.58 12.80 -19.02
C GLY A 43 15.10 11.45 -19.53
N ARG A 44 16.43 11.31 -19.63
CA ARG A 44 17.11 10.06 -20.06
C ARG A 44 17.40 9.13 -18.88
N GLY A 45 16.41 8.84 -18.06
CA GLY A 45 16.54 7.97 -16.89
C GLY A 45 15.48 6.87 -16.90
N GLU A 46 15.88 5.67 -16.46
CA GLU A 46 14.93 4.62 -16.11
C GLU A 46 14.27 4.98 -14.78
N CYS A 47 12.95 4.80 -14.71
CA CYS A 47 12.12 5.00 -13.53
C CYS A 47 11.67 3.63 -13.01
N LYS A 48 11.45 3.52 -11.71
CA LYS A 48 10.94 2.31 -11.05
C LYS A 48 9.60 2.62 -10.40
N SER A 49 8.62 1.78 -10.68
CA SER A 49 7.39 1.75 -9.90
C SER A 49 7.34 0.45 -9.12
N THR A 50 7.23 0.58 -7.81
CA THR A 50 7.20 -0.56 -6.87
C THR A 50 5.86 -0.60 -6.17
N VAL A 51 5.15 -1.72 -6.27
CA VAL A 51 3.87 -1.94 -5.60
C VAL A 51 4.06 -2.97 -4.49
N VAL A 52 3.73 -2.58 -3.26
CA VAL A 52 3.82 -3.39 -2.05
C VAL A 52 2.40 -3.78 -1.65
N LEU A 53 2.10 -5.08 -1.70
CA LEU A 53 0.84 -5.63 -1.22
C LEU A 53 0.89 -5.80 0.29
N VAL A 54 -0.15 -5.35 0.97
CA VAL A 54 -0.24 -5.35 2.44
C VAL A 54 -1.39 -6.24 2.88
N GLU A 55 -1.08 -7.26 3.68
CA GLU A 55 -2.08 -7.98 4.49
C GLU A 55 -2.50 -7.14 5.69
N HIS A 56 -3.74 -7.32 6.12
CA HIS A 56 -4.30 -6.64 7.30
C HIS A 56 -4.17 -5.12 7.21
N THR A 57 -4.91 -4.53 6.28
CA THR A 57 -4.82 -3.11 5.90
C THR A 57 -4.67 -2.16 7.10
N PRO A 58 -3.60 -1.33 7.15
CA PRO A 58 -3.44 -0.32 8.19
C PRO A 58 -4.53 0.74 8.05
N ILE A 59 -5.29 0.94 9.13
CA ILE A 59 -6.42 1.87 9.15
C ILE A 59 -5.93 3.30 9.46
N THR A 60 -4.95 3.43 10.36
CA THR A 60 -4.48 4.74 10.83
C THR A 60 -3.17 5.16 10.17
N HIS A 61 -2.91 6.48 10.11
CA HIS A 61 -1.61 7.02 9.68
C HIS A 61 -0.45 6.46 10.53
N GLN A 62 -0.65 6.27 11.84
CA GLN A 62 0.37 5.70 12.71
C GLN A 62 0.73 4.27 12.31
N GLN A 63 -0.26 3.43 11.99
CA GLN A 63 -0.02 2.06 11.51
C GLN A 63 0.69 2.05 10.15
N LYS A 64 0.37 2.99 9.25
CA LYS A 64 1.08 3.15 7.97
C LYS A 64 2.56 3.53 8.18
N ILE A 65 2.83 4.46 9.09
CA ILE A 65 4.20 4.86 9.47
C ILE A 65 4.96 3.69 10.09
N GLU A 66 4.32 2.94 10.98
CA GLU A 66 4.92 1.76 11.61
C GLU A 66 5.25 0.70 10.57
N LEU A 67 4.32 0.39 9.66
CA LEU A 67 4.55 -0.53 8.54
C LEU A 67 5.75 -0.11 7.69
N TRP A 68 5.86 1.18 7.35
CA TRP A 68 7.05 1.71 6.68
C TRP A 68 8.32 1.48 7.50
N ASN A 69 8.32 1.87 8.77
CA ASN A 69 9.51 1.77 9.63
C ASN A 69 10.01 0.34 9.81
N VAL A 70 9.12 -0.64 9.96
CA VAL A 70 9.52 -2.04 10.13
C VAL A 70 9.98 -2.69 8.81
N SER A 71 9.52 -2.19 7.66
CA SER A 71 9.81 -2.79 6.36
C SER A 71 10.87 -2.08 5.53
N LYS A 72 11.13 -0.80 5.78
CA LYS A 72 11.96 0.06 4.93
C LYS A 72 13.37 -0.48 4.72
N HIS A 73 14.01 -1.03 5.76
CA HIS A 73 15.37 -1.54 5.64
C HIS A 73 15.46 -2.67 4.61
N ASP A 74 14.56 -3.65 4.73
CA ASP A 74 14.52 -4.80 3.83
C ASP A 74 14.08 -4.41 2.42
N LEU A 75 13.08 -3.53 2.32
CA LEU A 75 12.58 -3.03 1.04
C LEU A 75 13.69 -2.28 0.28
N LEU A 76 14.32 -1.29 0.92
CA LEU A 76 15.35 -0.47 0.30
C LEU A 76 16.59 -1.29 -0.09
N LYS A 77 16.99 -2.25 0.76
CA LYS A 77 18.17 -3.09 0.51
C LYS A 77 17.94 -4.13 -0.59
N LYS A 78 16.80 -4.83 -0.57
CA LYS A 78 16.54 -5.96 -1.48
C LYS A 78 16.02 -5.52 -2.85
N TRP A 79 15.16 -4.50 -2.88
CA TRP A 79 14.48 -4.08 -4.10
C TRP A 79 15.09 -2.82 -4.73
N THR A 80 15.76 -1.99 -3.93
CA THR A 80 16.34 -0.69 -4.35
C THR A 80 15.33 0.15 -5.17
N PRO A 81 14.12 0.40 -4.63
CA PRO A 81 13.02 0.93 -5.43
C PRO A 81 13.15 2.44 -5.72
N LEU A 82 13.95 3.17 -4.95
CA LEU A 82 14.02 4.64 -4.96
C LEU A 82 15.43 5.14 -5.32
N THR A 83 15.92 4.72 -6.49
CA THR A 83 17.25 5.08 -7.02
C THR A 83 17.26 6.40 -7.79
N ASN A 84 16.15 6.77 -8.40
CA ASN A 84 15.94 7.97 -9.18
C ASN A 84 14.86 8.84 -8.52
N ASN A 85 15.28 9.89 -7.83
CA ASN A 85 14.40 10.77 -7.05
C ASN A 85 13.45 11.66 -7.87
N LYS A 86 13.42 11.51 -9.21
CA LYS A 86 12.50 12.27 -10.07
C LYS A 86 11.18 11.57 -10.30
N CYS A 87 11.18 10.24 -10.37
CA CYS A 87 10.04 9.45 -10.85
C CYS A 87 9.90 8.10 -10.15
N ASP A 88 10.88 7.66 -9.35
CA ASP A 88 10.73 6.41 -8.62
C ASP A 88 9.71 6.55 -7.49
N ASP A 89 8.84 5.55 -7.38
CA ASP A 89 7.84 5.47 -6.32
C ASP A 89 7.71 4.07 -5.71
N VAL A 90 7.26 4.06 -4.46
CA VAL A 90 6.76 2.86 -3.79
C VAL A 90 5.31 3.13 -3.40
N LEU A 91 4.40 2.36 -3.95
CA LEU A 91 2.98 2.40 -3.62
C LEU A 91 2.62 1.20 -2.74
N PHE A 92 2.13 1.47 -1.53
CA PHE A 92 1.53 0.46 -0.67
C PHE A 92 0.02 0.35 -0.95
N VAL A 93 -0.47 -0.87 -1.13
CA VAL A 93 -1.89 -1.17 -1.39
C VAL A 93 -2.37 -2.33 -0.53
N SER A 94 -3.66 -2.36 -0.16
CA SER A 94 -4.24 -3.56 0.46
C SER A 94 -4.18 -4.75 -0.50
N ASN A 95 -3.99 -5.96 0.02
CA ASN A 95 -4.08 -7.19 -0.75
C ASN A 95 -5.53 -7.66 -1.01
N ASN A 96 -6.41 -6.73 -1.39
CA ASN A 96 -7.80 -7.01 -1.72
C ASN A 96 -7.95 -7.10 -3.24
N THR A 97 -7.86 -8.32 -3.78
CA THR A 97 -8.02 -8.53 -5.22
C THR A 97 -9.48 -8.62 -5.63
N GLU A 98 -9.78 -8.06 -6.79
CA GLU A 98 -11.06 -8.12 -7.47
C GLU A 98 -10.91 -8.66 -8.89
N GLN A 99 -12.04 -8.90 -9.56
CA GLN A 99 -12.01 -9.27 -10.97
C GLN A 99 -11.64 -8.05 -11.82
N VAL A 100 -10.88 -8.29 -12.87
CA VAL A 100 -10.58 -7.25 -13.85
C VAL A 100 -11.88 -6.72 -14.49
N ILE A 101 -12.02 -5.41 -14.58
CA ILE A 101 -13.17 -4.73 -15.20
C ILE A 101 -13.15 -4.95 -16.71
N ASP A 102 -11.99 -4.74 -17.33
CA ASP A 102 -11.76 -4.97 -18.75
C ASP A 102 -10.45 -5.73 -18.99
N SER A 103 -10.50 -6.70 -19.90
CA SER A 103 -9.36 -7.56 -20.24
C SER A 103 -8.12 -6.80 -20.71
N MET A 104 -8.25 -5.57 -21.24
CA MET A 104 -7.10 -4.75 -21.59
C MET A 104 -6.34 -4.26 -20.36
N GLY A 105 -7.02 -4.03 -19.24
CA GLY A 105 -6.42 -3.64 -17.96
C GLY A 105 -5.40 -4.64 -17.45
N MET A 106 -5.52 -5.93 -17.82
CA MET A 106 -4.53 -6.95 -17.51
C MET A 106 -3.13 -6.67 -18.08
N LYS A 107 -3.02 -5.80 -19.10
CA LYS A 107 -1.73 -5.39 -19.68
C LYS A 107 -1.14 -4.15 -19.01
N GLU A 108 -1.88 -3.53 -18.09
CA GLU A 108 -1.46 -2.31 -17.42
C GLU A 108 -0.73 -2.64 -16.11
N TRP A 109 0.27 -1.82 -15.80
CA TRP A 109 0.93 -1.88 -14.50
C TRP A 109 0.01 -1.30 -13.42
N ILE A 110 -0.30 -0.02 -13.56
CA ILE A 110 -1.29 0.73 -12.79
C ILE A 110 -2.17 1.41 -13.83
N GLY A 111 -3.44 1.00 -13.89
CA GLY A 111 -4.45 1.57 -14.77
C GLY A 111 -5.22 2.72 -14.12
N GLU A 112 -6.22 3.24 -14.83
CA GLU A 112 -7.05 4.34 -14.36
C GLU A 112 -7.93 3.94 -13.16
N GLU A 113 -8.53 2.74 -13.24
CA GLU A 113 -9.49 2.20 -12.27
C GLU A 113 -8.89 1.10 -11.38
N GLN A 114 -7.94 0.33 -11.93
CA GLN A 114 -7.41 -0.88 -11.29
C GLN A 114 -5.89 -1.00 -11.44
N ILE A 115 -5.27 -1.65 -10.46
CA ILE A 115 -3.85 -2.01 -10.42
C ILE A 115 -3.75 -3.50 -10.75
N CYS A 116 -3.33 -3.82 -11.98
CA CYS A 116 -3.30 -5.21 -12.48
C CYS A 116 -1.88 -5.80 -12.55
N LEU A 117 -0.84 -4.97 -12.42
CA LEU A 117 0.57 -5.38 -12.40
C LEU A 117 0.95 -6.28 -13.58
N GLU A 118 0.42 -6.00 -14.77
CA GLU A 118 0.61 -6.81 -15.99
C GLU A 118 0.23 -8.29 -15.80
N GLY A 119 -0.80 -8.54 -14.98
CA GLY A 119 -1.32 -9.87 -14.68
C GLY A 119 -0.52 -10.66 -13.64
N LYS A 120 0.48 -10.05 -12.98
CA LYS A 120 1.28 -10.71 -11.94
C LYS A 120 0.48 -11.08 -10.68
N LEU A 121 -0.71 -10.52 -10.49
CA LEU A 121 -1.65 -10.85 -9.41
C LEU A 121 -2.43 -12.15 -9.65
N GLY A 122 -2.31 -12.75 -10.84
CA GLY A 122 -3.06 -13.94 -11.26
C GLY A 122 -4.07 -13.64 -12.36
N SER A 123 -4.56 -14.69 -13.01
CA SER A 123 -5.46 -14.57 -14.16
C SER A 123 -6.76 -13.85 -13.79
N GLY A 124 -7.03 -12.73 -14.47
CA GLY A 124 -8.23 -11.92 -14.27
C GLY A 124 -8.28 -11.19 -12.92
N LYS A 125 -7.14 -11.06 -12.22
CA LYS A 125 -7.07 -10.41 -10.90
C LYS A 125 -6.39 -9.06 -10.99
N CYS A 126 -7.05 -8.06 -10.38
CA CYS A 126 -6.51 -6.73 -10.18
C CYS A 126 -6.86 -6.24 -8.77
N ILE A 127 -6.34 -5.09 -8.37
CA ILE A 127 -6.66 -4.42 -7.11
C ILE A 127 -7.33 -3.09 -7.44
N SER A 128 -8.44 -2.76 -6.76
CA SER A 128 -9.10 -1.47 -6.95
C SER A 128 -8.14 -0.32 -6.63
N ARG A 129 -8.18 0.77 -7.39
CA ARG A 129 -7.37 1.96 -7.10
C ARG A 129 -7.72 2.63 -5.77
N ASN A 130 -8.86 2.30 -5.17
CA ASN A 130 -9.28 2.76 -3.84
C ASN A 130 -8.58 2.00 -2.69
N GLU A 131 -7.91 0.89 -2.99
CA GLU A 131 -7.12 0.11 -2.02
C GLU A 131 -5.72 0.69 -1.80
N ARG A 132 -5.39 1.82 -2.44
CA ARG A 132 -4.12 2.52 -2.23
C ARG A 132 -4.07 3.09 -0.82
N LEU A 133 -2.95 2.86 -0.16
CA LEU A 133 -2.78 3.23 1.24
C LEU A 133 -1.94 4.50 1.36
N PHE A 134 -0.76 4.46 0.75
CA PHE A 134 0.20 5.55 0.73
C PHE A 134 1.33 5.31 -0.27
N TYR A 135 1.97 6.41 -0.66
CA TYR A 135 3.17 6.40 -1.48
C TYR A 135 4.39 6.75 -0.64
N VAL A 136 5.55 6.24 -1.05
CA VAL A 136 6.85 6.68 -0.57
C VAL A 136 7.67 7.15 -1.77
N VAL A 137 8.20 8.37 -1.67
CA VAL A 137 9.09 8.97 -2.66
C VAL A 137 10.34 9.51 -1.97
N ARG A 138 11.41 9.72 -2.73
CA ARG A 138 12.70 10.16 -2.22
C ARG A 138 12.96 11.64 -2.56
N ASP A 139 13.52 12.38 -1.61
CA ASP A 139 14.00 13.78 -1.69
C ASP A 139 13.01 14.87 -2.10
N LYS A 140 11.85 14.52 -2.70
CA LYS A 140 10.85 15.46 -3.16
C LYS A 140 9.45 15.05 -2.69
N PRO A 141 8.81 15.81 -1.79
CA PRO A 141 7.45 15.53 -1.37
C PRO A 141 6.46 15.70 -2.53
N LEU A 142 5.38 14.90 -2.49
CA LEU A 142 4.21 15.04 -3.35
C LEU A 142 3.26 16.12 -2.82
N SER A 143 3.24 16.34 -1.51
CA SER A 143 2.40 17.34 -0.85
C SER A 143 3.07 17.96 0.39
N ASN A 144 2.60 19.12 0.81
CA ASN A 144 3.03 19.76 2.07
C ASN A 144 2.55 19.00 3.33
N ARG A 145 1.66 18.01 3.17
CA ARG A 145 1.16 17.14 4.24
C ARG A 145 1.98 15.85 4.40
N ASP A 146 2.99 15.65 3.56
CA ASP A 146 3.79 14.44 3.57
C ASP A 146 4.62 14.32 4.85
N ILE A 147 4.71 13.10 5.39
CA ILE A 147 5.53 12.81 6.55
C ILE A 147 6.97 12.57 6.08
N LYS A 148 7.89 13.40 6.56
CA LYS A 148 9.32 13.28 6.30
C LYS A 148 9.93 12.19 7.20
N ASP A 149 10.65 11.25 6.60
CA ASP A 149 11.48 10.25 7.28
C ASP A 149 12.92 10.37 6.77
N THR A 150 13.88 10.57 7.68
CA THR A 150 15.30 10.61 7.34
C THR A 150 15.97 9.35 7.86
N THR A 151 16.53 8.53 6.97
CA THR A 151 17.22 7.29 7.32
C THR A 151 18.50 7.16 6.49
N ASN A 152 19.64 6.86 7.11
CA ASN A 152 20.94 6.70 6.44
C ASN A 152 21.31 7.86 5.49
N ASP A 153 21.11 9.09 5.94
CA ASP A 153 21.32 10.33 5.15
C ASP A 153 20.43 10.47 3.90
N GLU A 154 19.48 9.56 3.70
CA GLU A 154 18.45 9.64 2.66
C GLU A 154 17.16 10.22 3.26
N THR A 155 16.45 11.03 2.48
CA THR A 155 15.15 11.59 2.89
C THR A 155 14.03 10.94 2.07
N PHE A 156 13.06 10.39 2.78
CA PHE A 156 11.84 9.82 2.24
C PHE A 156 10.63 10.65 2.67
N TYR A 157 9.62 10.68 1.81
CA TYR A 157 8.35 11.34 2.07
C TYR A 157 7.22 10.34 1.91
N LEU A 158 6.43 10.17 2.97
CA LEU A 158 5.24 9.34 2.98
C LEU A 158 4.04 10.23 2.65
N HIS A 159 3.38 9.91 1.54
CA HIS A 159 2.18 10.58 1.10
C HIS A 159 0.98 9.66 1.31
N PHE A 160 0.13 9.98 2.30
CA PHE A 160 -1.07 9.20 2.56
C PHE A 160 -2.16 9.53 1.55
N VAL A 161 -2.77 8.49 0.99
CA VAL A 161 -3.95 8.65 0.15
C VAL A 161 -5.14 8.95 1.05
N ASP A 162 -5.70 10.15 0.90
CA ASP A 162 -6.97 10.51 1.51
C ASP A 162 -8.08 9.81 0.71
N ASN A 163 -8.83 8.94 1.37
CA ASN A 163 -10.08 8.37 0.84
C ASN A 163 -11.28 9.21 1.28
#